data_AF-A0A7Y6XKL0-F1
#
_entry.id   AF-A0A7Y6XKL0-F1
#
_cell.length_a   1.000
_cell.length_b   1.000
_cell.length_c   1.000
_cell.angle_alpha   90.00
_cell.angle_beta   90.00
_cell.angle_gamma   90.00
#
_symmetry.space_group_name_H-M   'P 1'
#
loop_
_entity.id
_entity.type
_entity.pdbx_description
1 polymer ?
#
loop_
_entity_poly.entity_id
_entity_poly.type
_entity_poly.pdbx_seq_one_letter_code
_entity_poly.pdbx_strand_id
1 'polypeptide(L)'
;MNKVARPWWFVAPLFASCVGLFAASAHGVRPAAFLPNLAAILVGGAGFLLLTRGPWESHRRAERGLPVLACLAIAATLAAPGLEGVHRWWSLGPVRVNASAAFLPWLFLGIAARGAWPRWLACGLMVLVQGLHLLQPDASQATALALAALPLLVGGDFANRRVGIPIAVVLLGLAVVTWTRSDPLEPLDHVERILMLIVSRGALGVFLAVAAVAGLLLPGLLAAWSRDSRTARLGVAFVLYFAALVGSTFFGNFPVPVIGAGAGPVLGWWAMLTVLRVHATVPQE
;
A
#
# COMPACT_ATOMS: atom_id res chain seq x y z
N MET A 1 -10.75 -17.03 18.78
CA MET A 1 -11.67 -16.40 17.80
C MET A 1 -10.88 -15.54 16.83
N ASN A 2 -10.93 -15.88 15.54
CA ASN A 2 -10.26 -15.17 14.44
C ASN A 2 -10.81 -13.73 14.33
N LYS A 3 -10.21 -12.77 15.05
CA LYS A 3 -10.63 -11.34 15.04
C LYS A 3 -10.36 -10.65 13.69
N VAL A 4 -9.67 -11.35 12.78
CA VAL A 4 -9.10 -10.85 11.53
C VAL A 4 -9.88 -11.44 10.34
N ALA A 5 -11.21 -11.57 10.41
CA ALA A 5 -12.04 -11.85 9.23
C ALA A 5 -13.43 -11.25 9.47
N ARG A 6 -13.54 -9.93 9.37
CA ARG A 6 -14.80 -9.26 9.63
C ARG A 6 -15.36 -8.68 8.33
N PRO A 7 -16.64 -8.92 8.02
CA PRO A 7 -17.25 -8.49 6.76
C PRO A 7 -17.20 -6.96 6.56
N TRP A 8 -17.05 -6.16 7.62
CA TRP A 8 -16.88 -4.71 7.53
C TRP A 8 -15.58 -4.28 6.82
N TRP A 9 -14.63 -5.17 6.57
CA TRP A 9 -13.45 -4.82 5.77
C TRP A 9 -13.76 -4.42 4.35
N PHE A 10 -14.85 -4.93 3.76
CA PHE A 10 -15.33 -4.46 2.46
C PHE A 10 -15.98 -3.08 2.57
N VAL A 11 -16.53 -2.74 3.74
CA VAL A 11 -17.19 -1.45 3.99
C VAL A 11 -16.17 -0.32 4.05
N ALA A 12 -14.98 -0.53 4.60
CA ALA A 12 -13.96 0.52 4.72
C ALA A 12 -13.52 1.13 3.38
N PRO A 13 -13.05 0.37 2.37
CA PRO A 13 -12.62 0.95 1.10
C PRO A 13 -13.80 1.47 0.26
N LEU A 14 -14.98 0.87 0.40
CA LEU A 14 -16.21 1.37 -0.24
C LEU A 14 -16.61 2.72 0.35
N PHE A 15 -16.67 2.83 1.67
CA PHE A 15 -16.98 4.07 2.37
C PHE A 15 -15.98 5.17 2.02
N ALA A 16 -14.68 4.88 2.07
CA ALA A 16 -13.62 5.82 1.70
C ALA A 16 -13.76 6.31 0.24
N SER A 17 -14.04 5.39 -0.70
CA SER A 17 -14.26 5.75 -2.11
C SER A 17 -15.53 6.60 -2.30
N CYS A 18 -16.61 6.30 -1.56
CA CYS A 18 -17.83 7.09 -1.58
C CYS A 18 -17.63 8.50 -1.02
N VAL A 19 -16.83 8.65 0.05
CA VAL A 19 -16.46 9.96 0.60
C VAL A 19 -15.69 10.79 -0.43
N GLY A 20 -14.71 10.18 -1.12
CA GLY A 20 -14.00 10.82 -2.22
C GLY A 20 -14.93 11.21 -3.36
N LEU A 21 -15.77 10.28 -3.82
CA LEU A 21 -16.74 10.54 -4.89
C LEU A 21 -17.68 11.70 -4.55
N PHE A 22 -18.21 11.74 -3.32
CA PHE A 22 -19.11 12.80 -2.85
C PHE A 22 -18.47 14.19 -2.92
N ALA A 23 -17.19 14.31 -2.53
CA ALA A 23 -16.46 15.57 -2.60
C ALA A 23 -16.10 15.95 -4.04
N ALA A 24 -15.67 14.97 -4.84
CA ALA A 24 -15.28 15.18 -6.23
C ALA A 24 -16.49 15.58 -7.11
N SER A 25 -17.64 14.92 -6.95
CA SER A 25 -18.85 15.21 -7.72
C SER A 25 -19.36 16.64 -7.50
N ALA A 26 -19.13 17.18 -6.30
CA ALA A 26 -19.49 18.55 -5.96
C ALA A 26 -18.66 19.61 -6.71
N HIS A 27 -17.52 19.21 -7.26
CA HIS A 27 -16.60 20.05 -8.02
C HIS A 27 -16.60 19.69 -9.52
N GLY A 28 -17.69 19.07 -10.01
CA GLY A 28 -17.88 18.80 -11.43
C GLY A 28 -17.13 17.57 -11.97
N VAL A 29 -16.47 16.79 -11.11
CA VAL A 29 -15.78 15.56 -11.53
C VAL A 29 -16.81 14.49 -11.85
N ARG A 30 -16.69 13.89 -13.03
CA ARG A 30 -17.59 12.82 -13.46
C ARG A 30 -17.45 11.61 -12.52
N PRO A 31 -18.56 11.03 -12.02
CA PRO A 31 -18.51 9.83 -11.17
C PRO A 31 -17.73 8.66 -11.78
N ALA A 32 -17.66 8.59 -13.10
CA ALA A 32 -16.88 7.61 -13.85
C ALA A 32 -15.39 7.57 -13.46
N ALA A 33 -14.83 8.68 -12.94
CA ALA A 33 -13.44 8.73 -12.44
C ALA A 33 -13.18 7.74 -11.30
N PHE A 34 -14.21 7.32 -10.55
CA PHE A 34 -14.11 6.37 -9.44
C PHE A 34 -14.42 4.92 -9.83
N LEU A 35 -14.74 4.63 -11.10
CA LEU A 35 -14.91 3.25 -11.58
C LEU A 35 -13.66 2.37 -11.35
N PRO A 36 -12.42 2.87 -11.50
CA PRO A 36 -11.23 2.11 -11.15
C PRO A 36 -11.19 1.69 -9.67
N ASN A 37 -11.68 2.52 -8.75
CA ASN A 37 -11.76 2.16 -7.32
C ASN A 37 -12.73 1.00 -7.13
N LEU A 38 -13.93 1.08 -7.72
CA LEU A 38 -14.94 0.02 -7.63
C LEU A 38 -14.40 -1.30 -8.19
N ALA A 39 -13.80 -1.27 -9.38
CA ALA A 39 -13.17 -2.44 -9.98
C ALA A 39 -12.08 -3.02 -9.08
N ALA A 40 -11.23 -2.17 -8.50
CA ALA A 40 -10.17 -2.59 -7.59
C ALA A 40 -10.69 -3.14 -6.26
N ILE A 41 -11.82 -2.63 -5.73
CA ILE A 41 -12.48 -3.20 -4.55
C ILE A 41 -12.94 -4.63 -4.85
N LEU A 42 -13.56 -4.86 -6.01
CA LEU A 42 -14.06 -6.17 -6.40
C LEU A 42 -12.91 -7.15 -6.67
N VAL A 43 -11.92 -6.75 -7.48
CA VAL A 43 -10.77 -7.60 -7.84
C VAL A 43 -9.88 -7.87 -6.62
N GLY A 44 -9.53 -6.83 -5.86
CA GLY A 44 -8.72 -6.95 -4.66
C GLY A 44 -9.42 -7.76 -3.57
N GLY A 45 -10.72 -7.55 -3.39
CA GLY A 45 -11.55 -8.32 -2.47
C GLY A 45 -11.66 -9.80 -2.86
N ALA A 46 -11.87 -10.11 -4.15
CA ALA A 46 -11.87 -11.48 -4.64
C ALA A 46 -10.50 -12.14 -4.44
N GLY A 47 -9.40 -11.46 -4.77
CA GLY A 47 -8.04 -11.92 -4.53
C GLY A 47 -7.76 -12.19 -3.05
N PHE A 48 -8.19 -11.30 -2.17
CA PHE A 48 -8.11 -11.47 -0.73
C PHE A 48 -8.84 -12.74 -0.27
N LEU A 49 -10.09 -12.96 -0.72
CA LEU A 49 -10.85 -14.14 -0.34
C LEU A 49 -10.22 -15.44 -0.83
N LEU A 50 -9.71 -15.47 -2.07
CA LEU A 50 -9.02 -16.62 -2.65
C LEU A 50 -7.72 -16.94 -1.89
N LEU A 51 -6.90 -15.93 -1.65
CA LEU A 51 -5.57 -16.11 -1.03
C LEU A 51 -5.61 -16.37 0.47
N THR A 52 -6.70 -16.02 1.17
CA THR A 52 -6.81 -16.23 2.62
C THR A 52 -7.65 -17.44 3.02
N ARG A 53 -8.40 -18.02 2.08
CA ARG A 53 -9.14 -19.27 2.27
C ARG A 53 -8.48 -20.48 1.61
N GLY A 54 -7.40 -20.24 0.85
CA GLY A 54 -6.66 -21.29 0.18
C GLY A 54 -5.94 -22.24 1.15
N PRO A 55 -5.53 -23.42 0.68
CA PRO A 55 -4.73 -24.34 1.48
C PRO A 55 -3.34 -23.76 1.75
N TRP A 56 -2.67 -24.23 2.80
CA TRP A 56 -1.31 -23.84 3.20
C TRP A 56 -0.29 -23.82 2.05
N GLU A 57 -0.34 -24.80 1.14
CA GLU A 57 0.54 -24.84 -0.03
C GLU A 57 0.37 -23.65 -0.97
N SER A 58 -0.85 -23.12 -1.07
CA SER A 58 -1.15 -21.92 -1.83
C SER A 58 -0.56 -20.68 -1.15
N HIS A 59 -0.61 -20.62 0.18
CA HIS A 59 0.07 -19.56 0.94
C HIS A 59 1.58 -19.59 0.71
N ARG A 60 2.22 -20.77 0.81
CA ARG A 60 3.66 -20.89 0.50
C ARG A 60 3.96 -20.47 -0.93
N ARG A 61 3.18 -20.90 -1.92
CA ARG A 61 3.37 -20.48 -3.32
C ARG A 61 3.22 -18.96 -3.47
N ALA A 62 2.25 -18.35 -2.81
CA ALA A 62 2.05 -16.90 -2.82
C ALA A 62 3.22 -16.16 -2.14
N GLU A 63 3.68 -16.62 -0.98
CA GLU A 63 4.87 -16.11 -0.29
C GLU A 63 6.12 -16.16 -1.16
N ARG A 64 6.21 -17.14 -2.07
CA ARG A 64 7.32 -17.25 -3.01
C ARG A 64 7.16 -16.39 -4.26
N GLY A 65 5.99 -16.43 -4.90
CA GLY A 65 5.78 -15.81 -6.20
C GLY A 65 5.49 -14.31 -6.11
N LEU A 66 4.59 -13.90 -5.20
CA LEU A 66 4.04 -12.55 -5.19
C LEU A 66 5.07 -11.45 -4.93
N PRO A 67 6.07 -11.59 -4.02
CA PRO A 67 7.09 -10.57 -3.85
C PRO A 67 7.91 -10.32 -5.12
N VAL A 68 8.27 -11.38 -5.86
CA VAL A 68 8.98 -11.25 -7.13
C VAL A 68 8.10 -10.67 -8.21
N LEU A 69 6.88 -11.17 -8.35
CA LEU A 69 5.92 -10.63 -9.32
C LEU A 69 5.64 -9.15 -9.06
N ALA A 70 5.57 -8.73 -7.79
CA ALA A 70 5.43 -7.33 -7.43
C ALA A 70 6.65 -6.49 -7.83
N CYS A 71 7.86 -6.99 -7.56
CA CYS A 71 9.09 -6.30 -7.98
C CYS A 71 9.17 -6.17 -9.51
N LEU A 72 8.89 -7.25 -10.24
CA LEU A 72 8.83 -7.25 -11.70
C LEU A 72 7.74 -6.30 -12.21
N ALA A 73 6.59 -6.26 -11.54
CA ALA A 73 5.49 -5.40 -11.92
C ALA A 73 5.85 -3.91 -11.79
N ILE A 74 6.52 -3.55 -10.71
CA ILE A 74 7.03 -2.20 -10.48
C ILE A 74 8.15 -1.87 -11.47
N ALA A 75 9.08 -2.80 -11.73
CA ALA A 75 10.16 -2.58 -12.69
C ALA A 75 9.64 -2.39 -14.13
N ALA A 76 8.58 -3.10 -14.50
CA ALA A 76 7.97 -3.03 -15.83
C ALA A 76 7.45 -1.63 -16.19
N THR A 77 7.17 -0.75 -15.21
CA THR A 77 6.74 0.62 -15.52
C THR A 77 7.84 1.42 -16.22
N LEU A 78 9.12 1.10 -15.99
CA LEU A 78 10.26 1.76 -16.63
C LEU A 78 10.34 1.47 -18.13
N ALA A 79 9.71 0.39 -18.60
CA ALA A 79 9.60 0.07 -20.02
C ALA A 79 8.44 0.77 -20.72
N ALA A 80 7.50 1.36 -19.96
CA ALA A 80 6.37 2.10 -20.52
C ALA A 80 6.77 3.54 -20.88
N PRO A 81 6.05 4.24 -21.78
CA PRO A 81 6.40 5.60 -22.23
C PRO A 81 6.43 6.68 -21.12
N GLY A 82 5.84 6.40 -19.96
CA GLY A 82 5.74 7.36 -18.86
C GLY A 82 4.80 8.54 -19.16
N LEU A 83 4.67 9.45 -18.19
CA LEU A 83 4.00 10.74 -18.33
C LEU A 83 4.99 11.84 -18.03
N GLU A 84 5.28 12.69 -19.01
CA GLU A 84 6.26 13.77 -18.86
C GLU A 84 7.61 13.25 -18.31
N GLY A 85 8.01 12.04 -18.75
CA GLY A 85 9.22 11.36 -18.29
C GLY A 85 9.10 10.64 -16.94
N VAL A 86 7.90 10.56 -16.35
CA VAL A 86 7.64 9.85 -15.08
C VAL A 86 7.02 8.48 -15.33
N HIS A 87 7.68 7.43 -14.85
CA HIS A 87 7.38 6.03 -15.17
C HIS A 87 6.78 5.26 -13.98
N ARG A 88 5.69 5.73 -13.35
CA ARG A 88 5.07 5.06 -12.18
C ARG A 88 3.86 4.18 -12.51
N TRP A 89 3.30 4.32 -13.70
CA TRP A 89 1.98 3.75 -14.04
C TRP A 89 2.04 2.68 -15.11
N TRP A 90 1.15 1.70 -14.97
CA TRP A 90 0.70 0.87 -16.07
C TRP A 90 -0.47 1.53 -16.79
N SER A 91 -0.43 1.52 -18.12
CA SER A 91 -1.52 2.01 -18.97
C SER A 91 -2.36 0.81 -19.43
N LEU A 92 -3.61 0.74 -18.94
CA LEU A 92 -4.60 -0.27 -19.29
C LEU A 92 -5.77 0.42 -20.01
N GLY A 93 -5.57 0.71 -21.29
CA GLY A 93 -6.50 1.53 -22.08
C GLY A 93 -6.68 2.92 -21.45
N PRO A 94 -7.91 3.32 -21.08
CA PRO A 94 -8.16 4.63 -20.46
C PRO A 94 -7.76 4.71 -18.98
N VAL A 95 -7.43 3.57 -18.34
CA VAL A 95 -7.11 3.52 -16.92
C VAL A 95 -5.60 3.45 -16.73
N ARG A 96 -5.09 4.26 -15.80
CA ARG A 96 -3.72 4.17 -15.33
C ARG A 96 -3.68 3.66 -13.90
N VAL A 97 -2.78 2.73 -13.63
CA VAL A 97 -2.61 2.12 -12.31
C VAL A 97 -1.20 2.41 -11.82
N ASN A 98 -1.05 3.13 -10.71
CA ASN A 98 0.26 3.26 -10.07
C ASN A 98 0.69 1.86 -9.58
N ALA A 99 1.75 1.33 -10.17
CA ALA A 99 2.16 -0.07 -9.95
C ALA A 99 2.70 -0.27 -8.54
N SER A 100 3.50 0.68 -8.03
CA SER A 100 4.01 0.64 -6.66
C SER A 100 2.88 0.63 -5.64
N ALA A 101 1.90 1.53 -5.78
CA ALA A 101 0.73 1.56 -4.90
C ALA A 101 -0.07 0.25 -4.92
N ALA A 102 -0.14 -0.45 -6.05
CA ALA A 102 -0.86 -1.71 -6.18
C ALA A 102 -0.08 -2.93 -5.66
N PHE A 103 1.22 -2.98 -5.91
CA PHE A 103 2.00 -4.22 -5.79
C PHE A 103 3.05 -4.21 -4.67
N LEU A 104 3.56 -3.05 -4.26
CA LEU A 104 4.57 -2.95 -3.21
C LEU A 104 4.20 -3.69 -1.92
N PRO A 105 2.93 -3.67 -1.44
CA PRO A 105 2.55 -4.43 -0.25
C PRO A 105 2.92 -5.91 -0.27
N TRP A 106 2.98 -6.55 -1.44
CA TRP A 106 3.37 -7.96 -1.56
C TRP A 106 4.83 -8.22 -1.19
N LEU A 107 5.70 -7.20 -1.18
CA LEU A 107 7.08 -7.35 -0.66
C LEU A 107 7.08 -7.69 0.83
N PHE A 108 6.11 -7.17 1.59
CA PHE A 108 5.98 -7.48 3.02
C PHE A 108 5.56 -8.93 3.26
N LEU A 109 4.89 -9.57 2.29
CA LEU A 109 4.62 -11.01 2.33
C LEU A 109 5.94 -11.80 2.32
N GLY A 110 6.89 -11.41 1.48
CA GLY A 110 8.18 -12.11 1.32
C GLY A 110 9.05 -12.03 2.57
N ILE A 111 9.20 -10.84 3.16
CA ILE A 111 9.99 -10.68 4.39
C ILE A 111 9.31 -11.33 5.60
N ALA A 112 7.98 -11.41 5.58
CA ALA A 112 7.21 -12.07 6.62
C ALA A 112 7.05 -13.58 6.42
N ALA A 113 7.47 -14.15 5.30
CA ALA A 113 7.31 -15.57 5.03
C ALA A 113 8.10 -16.46 6.02
N ARG A 114 7.55 -17.64 6.36
CA ARG A 114 8.23 -18.63 7.21
C ARG A 114 8.96 -19.65 6.34
N GLY A 115 10.26 -19.45 6.16
CA GLY A 115 11.14 -20.42 5.47
C GLY A 115 10.84 -20.61 3.99
N ALA A 116 10.00 -19.76 3.39
CA ALA A 116 9.73 -19.81 1.96
C ALA A 116 10.95 -19.33 1.16
N TRP A 117 11.65 -18.30 1.67
CA TRP A 117 12.73 -17.55 1.02
C TRP A 117 13.86 -17.24 2.03
N PRO A 118 15.12 -17.14 1.57
CA PRO A 118 16.17 -16.59 2.41
C PRO A 118 15.93 -15.10 2.60
N ARG A 119 16.06 -14.62 3.85
CA ARG A 119 15.75 -13.24 4.25
C ARG A 119 16.52 -12.18 3.46
N TRP A 120 17.76 -12.47 3.07
CA TRP A 120 18.57 -11.54 2.28
C TRP A 120 17.94 -11.24 0.92
N LEU A 121 17.22 -12.19 0.33
CA LEU A 121 16.54 -12.01 -0.95
C LEU A 121 15.32 -11.09 -0.81
N ALA A 122 14.51 -11.28 0.24
CA ALA A 122 13.40 -10.37 0.54
C ALA A 122 13.90 -8.94 0.80
N CYS A 123 14.98 -8.77 1.55
CA CYS A 123 15.63 -7.49 1.75
C CYS A 123 16.18 -6.89 0.44
N GLY A 124 16.80 -7.72 -0.41
CA GLY A 124 17.30 -7.32 -1.72
C GLY A 124 16.19 -6.80 -2.63
N LEU A 125 15.02 -7.46 -2.64
CA LEU A 125 13.84 -6.99 -3.38
C LEU A 125 13.33 -5.64 -2.86
N MET A 126 13.31 -5.42 -1.54
CA MET A 126 12.94 -4.13 -0.97
C MET A 126 13.91 -3.01 -1.38
N VAL A 127 15.22 -3.25 -1.29
CA VAL A 127 16.24 -2.28 -1.72
C VAL A 127 16.14 -2.00 -3.22
N LEU A 128 15.92 -3.04 -4.03
CA LEU A 128 15.71 -2.89 -5.46
C LEU A 128 14.49 -2.01 -5.76
N VAL A 129 13.34 -2.31 -5.16
CA VAL A 129 12.11 -1.52 -5.35
C VAL A 129 12.27 -0.09 -4.84
N GLN A 130 12.98 0.12 -3.74
CA GLN A 130 13.31 1.47 -3.28
C GLN A 130 14.17 2.24 -4.29
N GLY A 131 15.12 1.57 -4.93
CA GLY A 131 15.89 2.13 -6.05
C GLY A 131 15.03 2.46 -7.26
N LEU A 132 14.03 1.62 -7.57
CA LEU A 132 13.04 1.92 -8.62
C LEU A 132 12.24 3.17 -8.28
N HIS A 133 11.82 3.39 -7.02
CA HIS A 133 11.12 4.63 -6.65
C HIS A 133 11.96 5.88 -6.88
N LEU A 134 13.27 5.81 -6.64
CA LEU A 134 14.18 6.92 -6.97
C LEU A 134 14.23 7.19 -8.49
N LEU A 135 14.24 6.14 -9.31
CA LEU A 135 14.19 6.27 -10.78
C LEU A 135 12.82 6.78 -11.26
N GLN A 136 11.74 6.42 -10.55
CA GLN A 136 10.35 6.78 -10.84
C GLN A 136 9.91 8.12 -10.23
N PRO A 137 10.82 8.95 -9.72
CA PRO A 137 10.62 9.88 -8.59
C PRO A 137 9.42 9.66 -7.64
N ASP A 138 9.07 8.45 -7.21
CA ASP A 138 7.88 8.20 -6.36
C ASP A 138 8.19 8.33 -4.86
N ALA A 139 8.27 9.56 -4.36
CA ALA A 139 8.67 9.82 -2.97
C ALA A 139 7.64 9.29 -1.94
N SER A 140 6.36 9.28 -2.27
CA SER A 140 5.32 8.73 -1.37
C SER A 140 5.48 7.23 -1.17
N GLN A 141 5.64 6.45 -2.25
CA GLN A 141 5.86 5.01 -2.14
C GLN A 141 7.22 4.68 -1.52
N ALA A 142 8.24 5.49 -1.82
CA ALA A 142 9.56 5.38 -1.21
C ALA A 142 9.51 5.55 0.32
N THR A 143 8.81 6.58 0.81
CA THR A 143 8.61 6.80 2.25
C THR A 143 7.76 5.71 2.88
N ALA A 144 6.68 5.29 2.22
CA ALA A 144 5.80 4.24 2.73
C ALA A 144 6.51 2.89 2.87
N LEU A 145 7.34 2.49 1.90
CA LEU A 145 8.18 1.29 1.99
C LEU A 145 9.17 1.38 3.16
N ALA A 146 9.93 2.48 3.23
CA ALA A 146 10.95 2.66 4.25
C ALA A 146 10.37 2.59 5.67
N LEU A 147 9.26 3.31 5.93
CA LEU A 147 8.63 3.32 7.25
C LEU A 147 7.96 1.99 7.61
N ALA A 148 7.24 1.37 6.67
CA ALA A 148 6.58 0.09 6.92
C ALA A 148 7.57 -1.07 7.13
N ALA A 149 8.77 -0.99 6.54
CA ALA A 149 9.81 -2.00 6.70
C ALA A 149 10.48 -1.96 8.10
N LEU A 150 10.47 -0.82 8.80
CA LEU A 150 11.12 -0.65 10.11
C LEU A 150 10.74 -1.72 11.17
N PRO A 151 9.45 -1.93 11.50
CA PRO A 151 9.06 -2.92 12.51
C PRO A 151 9.45 -4.36 12.13
N LEU A 152 9.63 -4.63 10.84
CA LEU A 152 10.03 -5.95 10.32
C LEU A 152 11.55 -6.12 10.39
N LEU A 153 12.32 -5.14 9.93
CA LEU A 153 13.79 -5.21 9.85
C LEU A 153 14.47 -5.09 11.22
N VAL A 154 13.97 -4.23 12.11
CA VAL A 154 14.57 -3.98 13.44
C VAL A 154 14.04 -4.96 14.50
N GLY A 155 12.91 -5.60 14.20
CA GLY A 155 12.12 -6.36 15.15
C GLY A 155 12.66 -7.71 15.62
N GLY A 156 13.85 -8.14 15.22
CA GLY A 156 14.49 -9.37 15.71
C GLY A 156 13.91 -10.69 15.17
N ASP A 157 12.62 -10.73 14.83
CA ASP A 157 11.94 -11.95 14.34
C ASP A 157 12.15 -12.22 12.84
N PHE A 158 12.40 -11.16 12.05
CA PHE A 158 12.47 -11.24 10.59
C PHE A 158 13.86 -10.98 10.01
N ALA A 159 14.71 -10.20 10.69
CA ALA A 159 16.09 -9.98 10.31
C ALA A 159 16.98 -9.85 11.55
N ASN A 160 18.21 -10.35 11.45
CA ASN A 160 19.24 -10.04 12.44
C ASN A 160 19.42 -8.52 12.47
N ARG A 161 19.34 -7.88 13.64
CA ARG A 161 19.49 -6.42 13.79
C ARG A 161 20.75 -5.87 13.11
N ARG A 162 21.85 -6.63 13.10
CA ARG A 162 23.11 -6.25 12.43
C ARG A 162 22.97 -6.11 10.91
N VAL A 163 21.97 -6.76 10.31
CA VAL A 163 21.66 -6.69 8.87
C VAL A 163 20.45 -5.79 8.63
N GLY A 164 19.41 -5.93 9.46
CA GLY A 164 18.17 -5.17 9.33
C GLY A 164 18.33 -3.67 9.54
N ILE A 165 19.17 -3.24 10.49
CA ILE A 165 19.43 -1.81 10.73
C ILE A 165 20.11 -1.15 9.52
N PRO A 166 21.23 -1.67 8.96
CA PRO A 166 21.81 -1.12 7.74
C PRO A 166 20.82 -1.03 6.58
N ILE A 167 19.99 -2.06 6.36
CA ILE A 167 18.98 -2.03 5.29
C ILE A 167 17.94 -0.94 5.56
N ALA A 168 17.45 -0.81 6.80
CA ALA A 168 16.51 0.25 7.16
C ALA A 168 17.10 1.64 6.91
N VAL A 169 18.38 1.85 7.23
CA VAL A 169 19.10 3.10 6.94
C VAL A 169 19.18 3.35 5.43
N VAL A 170 19.50 2.33 4.63
CA VAL A 170 19.52 2.44 3.16
C VAL A 170 18.14 2.81 2.61
N LEU A 171 17.07 2.15 3.07
CA LEU A 171 15.71 2.44 2.63
C LEU A 171 15.30 3.87 2.96
N LEU A 172 15.57 4.32 4.19
CA LEU A 172 15.29 5.70 4.63
C LEU A 172 16.11 6.72 3.84
N GLY A 173 17.41 6.46 3.64
CA GLY A 173 18.29 7.33 2.86
C GLY A 173 17.80 7.49 1.42
N LEU A 174 17.44 6.40 0.75
CA LEU A 174 16.87 6.43 -0.60
C LEU A 174 15.52 7.16 -0.63
N ALA A 175 14.67 7.00 0.39
CA ALA A 175 13.43 7.76 0.50
C ALA A 175 13.69 9.27 0.58
N VAL A 176 14.63 9.71 1.43
CA VAL A 176 15.05 11.11 1.55
C VAL A 176 15.59 11.64 0.22
N VAL A 177 16.45 10.88 -0.46
CA VAL A 177 16.99 11.26 -1.78
C VAL A 177 15.88 11.31 -2.83
N THR A 178 14.85 10.47 -2.76
CA THR A 178 13.73 10.52 -3.71
C THR A 178 12.95 11.84 -3.58
N TRP A 179 12.84 12.41 -2.38
CA TRP A 179 12.21 13.73 -2.17
C TRP A 179 12.99 14.90 -2.77
N THR A 180 14.30 14.74 -3.08
CA THR A 180 15.06 15.81 -3.76
C THR A 180 14.78 15.86 -5.26
N ARG A 181 14.09 14.86 -5.81
CA ARG A 181 13.62 14.88 -7.18
C ARG A 181 12.27 15.57 -7.29
N SER A 182 12.21 16.61 -8.11
CA SER A 182 10.96 17.28 -8.46
C SER A 182 10.02 16.31 -9.18
N ASP A 183 8.75 16.35 -8.79
CA ASP A 183 7.66 15.74 -9.55
C ASP A 183 7.14 16.76 -10.56
N PRO A 184 7.31 16.54 -11.88
CA PRO A 184 6.87 17.49 -12.89
C PRO A 184 5.35 17.49 -13.08
N LEU A 185 4.64 16.48 -12.58
CA LEU A 185 3.23 16.28 -12.89
C LEU A 185 2.33 17.23 -12.10
N GLU A 186 1.38 17.82 -12.83
CA GLU A 186 0.32 18.61 -12.22
C GLU A 186 -0.64 17.74 -11.40
N PRO A 187 -1.09 18.25 -10.25
CA PRO A 187 -1.95 17.48 -9.38
C PRO A 187 -3.38 17.39 -9.91
N LEU A 188 -3.94 16.18 -9.90
CA LEU A 188 -5.37 15.97 -10.13
C LEU A 188 -6.13 16.17 -8.81
N ASP A 189 -7.01 17.18 -8.75
CA ASP A 189 -7.72 17.54 -7.51
C ASP A 189 -8.48 16.37 -6.86
N HIS A 190 -9.11 15.51 -7.67
CA HIS A 190 -9.89 14.36 -7.21
C HIS A 190 -9.06 13.11 -6.87
N VAL A 191 -7.75 13.17 -7.05
CA VAL A 191 -6.80 12.08 -6.78
C VAL A 191 -5.90 12.46 -5.60
N GLU A 192 -5.31 13.65 -5.67
CA GLU A 192 -4.19 14.04 -4.80
C GLU A 192 -4.62 15.11 -3.78
N ARG A 193 -5.51 16.01 -4.17
CA ARG A 193 -6.03 17.09 -3.30
C ARG A 193 -7.42 16.79 -2.76
N ILE A 194 -7.86 15.53 -2.87
CA ILE A 194 -9.23 15.14 -2.51
C ILE A 194 -9.52 15.39 -1.01
N LEU A 195 -8.52 15.28 -0.12
CA LEU A 195 -8.70 15.62 1.29
C LEU A 195 -9.04 17.10 1.48
N MET A 196 -8.46 18.00 0.67
CA MET A 196 -8.77 19.43 0.69
C MET A 196 -10.19 19.68 0.17
N LEU A 197 -10.61 18.98 -0.89
CA LEU A 197 -11.99 19.03 -1.39
C LEU A 197 -13.01 18.49 -0.39
N ILE A 198 -12.63 17.50 0.42
CA ILE A 198 -13.49 16.96 1.47
C ILE A 198 -13.59 17.97 2.62
N VAL A 199 -12.47 18.50 3.10
CA VAL A 199 -12.43 19.43 4.23
C VAL A 199 -13.10 20.77 3.90
N SER A 200 -13.10 21.21 2.63
CA SER A 200 -13.84 22.41 2.21
C SER A 200 -15.36 22.32 2.41
N ARG A 201 -15.88 21.12 2.73
CA ARG A 201 -17.28 20.89 3.13
C ARG A 201 -17.57 21.23 4.61
N GLY A 202 -16.61 21.83 5.32
CA GLY A 202 -16.74 22.20 6.72
C GLY A 202 -16.63 21.00 7.68
N ALA A 203 -17.28 21.10 8.84
CA ALA A 203 -17.17 20.11 9.91
C ALA A 203 -17.55 18.68 9.48
N LEU A 204 -18.57 18.54 8.62
CA LEU A 204 -18.96 17.25 8.06
C LEU A 204 -17.83 16.64 7.20
N GLY A 205 -17.18 17.46 6.39
CA GLY A 205 -16.04 17.05 5.57
C GLY A 205 -14.90 16.51 6.42
N VAL A 206 -14.49 17.26 7.44
CA VAL A 206 -13.45 16.83 8.39
C VAL A 206 -13.83 15.49 9.04
N PHE A 207 -15.06 15.35 9.53
CA PHE A 207 -15.54 14.10 10.11
C PHE A 207 -15.45 12.93 9.12
N LEU A 208 -15.91 13.12 7.88
CA LEU A 208 -15.87 12.07 6.85
C LEU A 208 -14.44 11.67 6.48
N ALA A 209 -13.52 12.64 6.35
CA ALA A 209 -12.12 12.36 6.07
C ALA A 209 -11.47 11.55 7.20
N VAL A 210 -11.67 11.97 8.46
CA VAL A 210 -11.15 11.26 9.64
C VAL A 210 -11.75 9.87 9.75
N ALA A 211 -13.06 9.72 9.57
CA ALA A 211 -13.74 8.42 9.61
C ALA A 211 -13.23 7.48 8.51
N ALA A 212 -13.01 7.98 7.28
CA ALA A 212 -12.48 7.20 6.17
C ALA A 212 -11.05 6.72 6.46
N VAL A 213 -10.15 7.63 6.86
CA VAL A 213 -8.76 7.27 7.18
C VAL A 213 -8.71 6.31 8.38
N ALA A 214 -9.45 6.58 9.44
CA ALA A 214 -9.52 5.70 10.61
C ALA A 214 -10.04 4.30 10.23
N GLY A 215 -11.09 4.22 9.41
CA GLY A 215 -11.62 2.95 8.91
C GLY A 215 -10.61 2.16 8.08
N LEU A 216 -9.82 2.83 7.24
CA LEU A 216 -8.76 2.20 6.45
C LEU A 216 -7.60 1.70 7.30
N LEU A 217 -7.24 2.40 8.39
CA LEU A 217 -6.15 2.01 9.29
C LEU A 217 -6.57 0.96 10.35
N LEU A 218 -7.86 0.84 10.63
CA LEU A 218 -8.40 0.00 11.69
C LEU A 218 -7.91 -1.47 11.65
N PRO A 219 -7.84 -2.16 10.50
CA PRO A 219 -7.32 -3.54 10.47
C PRO A 219 -5.87 -3.63 10.98
N GLY A 220 -5.01 -2.70 10.59
CA GLY A 220 -3.62 -2.62 11.04
C GLY A 220 -3.51 -2.29 12.52
N LEU A 221 -4.32 -1.33 13.02
CA LEU A 221 -4.36 -0.97 14.44
C LEU A 221 -4.79 -2.15 15.33
N LEU A 222 -5.83 -2.88 14.91
CA LEU A 222 -6.28 -4.08 15.64
C LEU A 222 -5.23 -5.18 15.63
N ALA A 223 -4.49 -5.34 14.53
CA ALA A 223 -3.40 -6.30 14.44
C ALA A 223 -2.18 -5.89 15.28
N ALA A 224 -1.87 -4.60 15.37
CA ALA A 224 -0.78 -4.07 16.18
C ALA A 224 -0.93 -4.39 17.67
N TRP A 225 -2.16 -4.59 18.15
CA TRP A 225 -2.47 -5.04 19.52
C TRP A 225 -2.54 -6.55 19.70
N SER A 226 -2.13 -7.33 18.69
CA SER A 226 -2.04 -8.79 18.82
C SER A 226 -0.97 -9.19 19.84
N ARG A 227 -1.19 -10.29 20.56
CA ARG A 227 -0.17 -10.91 21.42
C ARG A 227 0.91 -11.65 20.62
N ASP A 228 0.61 -12.01 19.37
CA ASP A 228 1.58 -12.59 18.45
C ASP A 228 2.47 -11.47 17.89
N SER A 229 3.78 -11.52 18.19
CA SER A 229 4.73 -10.46 17.86
C SER A 229 4.81 -10.18 16.36
N ARG A 230 4.68 -11.23 15.53
CA ARG A 230 4.69 -11.14 14.07
C ARG A 230 3.47 -10.39 13.56
N THR A 231 2.27 -10.77 13.99
CA THR A 231 1.02 -10.09 13.66
C THR A 231 1.04 -8.64 14.14
N ALA A 232 1.55 -8.39 15.34
CA ALA A 232 1.70 -7.04 15.88
C ALA A 232 2.60 -6.16 15.00
N ARG A 233 3.77 -6.66 14.62
CA ARG A 233 4.72 -5.95 13.74
C ARG A 233 4.15 -5.70 12.34
N LEU A 234 3.45 -6.68 11.77
CA LEU A 234 2.75 -6.50 10.49
C LEU A 234 1.60 -5.49 10.60
N GLY A 235 0.90 -5.44 11.72
CA GLY A 235 -0.10 -4.40 12.01
C GLY A 235 0.52 -3.01 12.07
N VAL A 236 1.67 -2.86 12.74
CA VAL A 236 2.43 -1.60 12.75
C VAL A 236 2.91 -1.24 11.34
N ALA A 237 3.44 -2.19 10.58
CA ALA A 237 3.86 -1.97 9.19
C ALA A 237 2.69 -1.48 8.31
N PHE A 238 1.51 -2.09 8.45
CA PHE A 238 0.29 -1.67 7.77
C PHE A 238 -0.05 -0.21 8.08
N VAL A 239 -0.08 0.15 9.38
CA VAL A 239 -0.43 1.51 9.81
C VAL A 239 0.59 2.51 9.29
N LEU A 240 1.89 2.23 9.44
CA LEU A 240 2.96 3.10 8.96
C LEU A 240 2.92 3.28 7.44
N TYR A 241 2.63 2.21 6.68
CA TYR A 241 2.50 2.28 5.24
C TYR A 241 1.41 3.28 4.81
N PHE A 242 0.17 3.10 5.27
CA PHE A 242 -0.93 3.97 4.87
C PHE A 242 -0.86 5.37 5.50
N ALA A 243 -0.35 5.50 6.72
CA ALA A 243 -0.11 6.81 7.33
C ALA A 243 0.95 7.60 6.57
N ALA A 244 2.00 6.94 6.08
CA ALA A 244 2.99 7.56 5.21
C ALA A 244 2.37 8.04 3.90
N LEU A 245 1.57 7.20 3.23
CA LEU A 245 0.88 7.58 1.99
C LEU A 245 -0.01 8.81 2.19
N VAL A 246 -0.85 8.82 3.24
CA VAL A 246 -1.67 9.99 3.60
C VAL A 246 -0.81 11.20 3.96
N GLY A 247 0.26 10.99 4.73
CA GLY A 247 1.17 12.07 5.13
C GLY A 247 1.87 12.73 3.93
N SER A 248 2.32 11.94 2.95
CA SER A 248 2.99 12.44 1.76
C SER A 248 2.12 13.36 0.91
N THR A 249 0.79 13.22 0.94
CA THR A 249 -0.11 14.08 0.14
C THR A 249 -0.14 15.53 0.63
N PHE A 250 0.39 15.82 1.82
CA PHE A 250 0.53 17.19 2.31
C PHE A 250 1.82 17.87 1.84
N PHE A 251 2.76 17.12 1.28
CA PHE A 251 4.08 17.62 0.86
C PHE A 251 4.33 17.46 -0.64
N GLY A 252 3.56 16.63 -1.34
CA GLY A 252 3.70 16.42 -2.77
C GLY A 252 2.43 15.92 -3.45
N ASN A 253 2.50 15.86 -4.78
CA ASN A 253 1.43 15.50 -5.71
C ASN A 253 1.24 13.98 -5.77
N PHE A 254 0.73 13.42 -4.66
CA PHE A 254 0.59 11.97 -4.50
C PHE A 254 -0.87 11.56 -4.25
N PRO A 255 -1.33 10.43 -4.80
CA PRO A 255 -2.70 9.99 -4.61
C PRO A 255 -3.03 9.72 -3.14
N VAL A 256 -4.17 10.25 -2.67
CA VAL A 256 -4.70 9.93 -1.35
C VAL A 256 -5.21 8.48 -1.37
N PRO A 257 -4.70 7.59 -0.51
CA PRO A 257 -4.98 6.16 -0.64
C PRO A 257 -6.47 5.87 -0.45
N VAL A 258 -7.05 5.17 -1.43
CA VAL A 258 -8.45 4.67 -1.48
C VAL A 258 -9.52 5.77 -1.57
N ILE A 259 -9.30 6.93 -0.95
CA ILE A 259 -10.20 8.08 -0.98
C ILE A 259 -10.09 8.82 -2.32
N GLY A 260 -8.88 8.98 -2.86
CA GLY A 260 -8.67 9.54 -4.20
C GLY A 260 -9.08 8.55 -5.30
N ALA A 261 -9.42 9.08 -6.46
CA ALA A 261 -9.68 8.24 -7.63
C ALA A 261 -8.40 7.52 -8.09
N GLY A 262 -8.47 6.21 -8.29
CA GLY A 262 -7.37 5.38 -8.74
C GLY A 262 -7.43 3.95 -8.19
N ALA A 263 -7.21 2.97 -9.05
CA ALA A 263 -7.21 1.55 -8.66
C ALA A 263 -6.00 1.15 -7.80
N GLY A 264 -4.83 1.76 -8.02
CA GLY A 264 -3.57 1.33 -7.42
C GLY A 264 -3.62 1.25 -5.88
N PRO A 265 -3.88 2.36 -5.17
CA PRO A 265 -3.96 2.35 -3.71
C PRO A 265 -5.03 1.42 -3.14
N VAL A 266 -6.13 1.19 -3.85
CA VAL A 266 -7.19 0.24 -3.46
C VAL A 266 -6.69 -1.20 -3.52
N LEU A 267 -6.01 -1.57 -4.61
CA LEU A 267 -5.38 -2.88 -4.74
C LEU A 267 -4.29 -3.07 -3.66
N GLY A 268 -3.51 -2.04 -3.39
CA GLY A 268 -2.50 -2.06 -2.31
C GLY A 268 -3.09 -2.28 -0.93
N TRP A 269 -4.23 -1.66 -0.63
CA TRP A 269 -4.96 -1.88 0.62
C TRP A 269 -5.39 -3.34 0.80
N TRP A 270 -5.97 -3.94 -0.25
CA TRP A 270 -6.31 -5.36 -0.23
C TRP A 270 -5.09 -6.28 -0.13
N ALA A 271 -4.00 -5.94 -0.82
CA ALA A 271 -2.74 -6.66 -0.76
C ALA A 271 -2.19 -6.67 0.67
N MET A 272 -2.10 -5.51 1.32
CA MET A 272 -1.63 -5.41 2.70
C MET A 272 -2.54 -6.15 3.69
N LEU A 273 -3.86 -6.09 3.51
CA LEU A 273 -4.80 -6.85 4.32
C LEU A 273 -4.62 -8.37 4.13
N THR A 274 -4.31 -8.81 2.91
CA THR A 274 -3.98 -10.20 2.60
C THR A 274 -2.71 -10.63 3.31
N VAL A 275 -1.63 -9.84 3.24
CA VAL A 275 -0.36 -10.11 3.95
C VAL A 275 -0.59 -10.31 5.44
N LEU A 276 -1.37 -9.43 6.05
CA LEU A 276 -1.71 -9.49 7.46
C LEU A 276 -2.50 -10.77 7.80
N ARG A 277 -3.45 -11.15 6.94
CA ARG A 277 -4.33 -12.29 7.20
C ARG A 277 -3.64 -13.64 7.01
N VAL A 278 -2.85 -13.81 5.95
CA VAL A 278 -2.13 -15.07 5.68
C VAL A 278 -1.27 -15.45 6.88
N HIS A 279 -0.51 -14.51 7.44
CA HIS A 279 0.37 -14.77 8.58
C HIS A 279 -0.34 -14.94 9.93
N ALA A 280 -1.56 -14.42 10.10
CA ALA A 280 -2.34 -14.62 11.31
C ALA A 280 -2.97 -16.03 11.43
N THR A 281 -2.96 -16.82 10.34
CA THR A 281 -3.67 -18.11 10.26
C THR A 281 -2.77 -19.34 10.29
N VAL A 282 -1.45 -19.19 10.26
CA VAL A 282 -0.50 -20.31 10.24
C VAL A 282 -0.22 -20.78 11.68
N PRO A 283 -0.54 -22.04 12.04
CA PRO A 283 -0.20 -22.61 13.35
C PRO A 283 1.29 -22.43 13.67
N GLN A 284 1.62 -22.22 14.94
CA GLN A 284 3.00 -22.30 15.38
C GLN A 284 3.34 -23.79 15.48
N GLU A 285 4.20 -24.26 14.58
CA GLU A 285 4.96 -25.50 14.79
C GLU A 285 6.11 -25.22 15.78
#